data_AF-A0A9X4RUI8-F1
#
_entry.id   AF-A0A9X4RUI8-F1
#
_cell.length_a   1.000
_cell.length_b   1.000
_cell.length_c   1.000
_cell.angle_alpha   90.00
_cell.angle_beta   90.00
_cell.angle_gamma   90.00
#
_symmetry.space_group_name_H-M   'P 1'
#
loop_
_entity.id
_entity.type
_entity.pdbx_description
1 polymer ?
#
loop_
_entity_poly.entity_id
_entity_poly.type
_entity_poly.pdbx_seq_one_letter_code
_entity_poly.pdbx_strand_id
1 'polypeptide(L)'
;MINQVHRDSVIGIKRLSKADLGLSSSSNQTHIGLFQETLNFLTEEHLTISSQLIYKNRVFDLLSLLDFIRNPDGTYRSPKIRTGTETELCYGNLRINSVVREIRDIVQGKEYVDWYLLWLGLESSELVFLLFNSESAEFTSISNIVGNIGARKQIDKASGNFRPLIAFLNKKIEFVNIEYYEELEIFSQIGGEKLLGRIIPRRRDIEKANRLFKEVGLKGEELLYNYLEQQKRSSNIKDFIWMNQSKEVGLPYDFEITTLNNSVMFSDAKSTSYKFELPIILSAGELKFINENKDRYLIHRLYSINDQPKLRVCENIYTVSDIFNSKYDRFNQTLKKDGLLTGGVKLAVPTDLKFLNFDKEILLNSNN
;
A
#
# COMPACT_ATOMS: atom_id res chain seq x y z
N MET A 1 -6.01 -0.35 8.26
CA MET A 1 -4.72 -0.44 8.99
C MET A 1 -3.83 -1.48 8.32
N ILE A 2 -2.77 -1.01 7.68
CA ILE A 2 -1.96 -1.87 6.80
C ILE A 2 -0.94 -2.71 7.59
N ASN A 3 -0.55 -2.28 8.80
CA ASN A 3 0.54 -2.92 9.56
C ASN A 3 0.09 -3.26 10.99
N GLN A 4 0.05 -4.56 11.32
CA GLN A 4 -0.19 -5.03 12.69
C GLN A 4 1.13 -5.50 13.30
N VAL A 5 1.40 -5.07 14.53
CA VAL A 5 2.59 -5.49 15.28
C VAL A 5 2.41 -6.92 15.73
N HIS A 6 3.42 -7.75 15.48
CA HIS A 6 3.40 -9.16 15.86
C HIS A 6 3.06 -9.31 17.34
N ARG A 7 2.23 -10.30 17.67
CA ARG A 7 1.74 -10.49 19.05
C ARG A 7 2.85 -10.64 20.08
N ASP A 8 3.92 -11.31 19.68
CA ASP A 8 5.13 -11.59 20.47
C ASP A 8 6.29 -10.61 20.15
N SER A 9 5.99 -9.39 19.69
CA SER A 9 6.97 -8.32 19.48
C SER A 9 6.78 -7.17 20.47
N VAL A 10 7.91 -6.67 20.96
CA VAL A 10 8.02 -5.47 21.80
C VAL A 10 8.73 -4.38 21.00
N ILE A 11 8.26 -3.14 21.07
CA ILE A 11 8.89 -2.02 20.37
C ILE A 11 10.16 -1.64 21.11
N GLY A 12 11.30 -1.63 20.40
CA GLY A 12 12.58 -1.19 20.97
C GLY A 12 12.96 0.20 20.48
N ILE A 13 13.52 1.02 21.37
CA ILE A 13 14.12 2.33 21.05
C ILE A 13 15.51 2.41 21.68
N LYS A 14 16.53 2.59 20.86
CA LYS A 14 17.94 2.66 21.27
C LYS A 14 18.56 3.97 20.83
N ARG A 15 19.25 4.67 21.73
CA ARG A 15 20.24 5.69 21.34
C ARG A 15 21.48 4.99 20.81
N LEU A 16 21.81 5.24 19.55
CA LEU A 16 22.92 4.59 18.87
C LEU A 16 24.26 5.15 19.36
N SER A 17 25.18 4.26 19.71
CA SER A 17 26.55 4.62 20.07
C SER A 17 27.39 4.92 18.83
N LYS A 18 28.56 5.57 19.01
CA LYS A 18 29.53 5.74 17.92
C LYS A 18 29.92 4.42 17.25
N ALA A 19 30.00 3.31 18.01
CA ALA A 19 30.29 1.99 17.47
C ALA A 19 29.15 1.43 16.61
N ASP A 20 27.89 1.62 17.03
CA ASP A 20 26.72 1.24 16.23
C ASP A 20 26.75 1.98 14.86
N LEU A 21 27.04 3.28 14.90
CA LEU A 21 27.12 4.19 13.75
C LEU A 21 28.39 4.02 12.89
N GLY A 22 29.34 3.15 13.27
CA GLY A 22 30.60 3.00 12.52
C GLY A 22 31.53 4.22 12.60
N LEU A 23 31.32 5.10 13.58
CA LEU A 23 32.09 6.34 13.79
C LEU A 23 33.11 6.21 14.94
N SER A 24 33.22 5.04 15.55
CA SER A 24 34.16 4.80 16.65
C SER A 24 35.57 4.56 16.11
N SER A 25 36.56 5.32 16.58
CA SER A 25 37.98 5.08 16.28
C SER A 25 38.56 3.87 17.03
N SER A 26 37.86 3.35 18.05
CA SER A 26 38.33 2.27 18.92
C SER A 26 37.54 0.97 18.78
N SER A 27 36.53 0.91 17.91
CA SER A 27 35.68 -0.26 17.75
C SER A 27 35.37 -0.53 16.28
N ASN A 28 35.65 -1.76 15.84
CA ASN A 28 35.30 -2.27 14.52
C ASN A 28 33.94 -3.01 14.52
N GLN A 29 33.00 -2.58 15.37
CA GLN A 29 31.70 -3.23 15.47
C GLN A 29 31.00 -3.24 14.10
N THR A 30 30.57 -4.41 13.64
CA THR A 30 29.90 -4.62 12.34
C THR A 30 28.40 -4.85 12.47
N HIS A 31 27.84 -4.58 13.66
CA HIS A 31 26.44 -4.86 13.97
C HIS A 31 25.83 -3.78 14.86
N ILE A 32 24.50 -3.78 14.96
CA ILE A 32 23.74 -3.04 15.96
C ILE A 32 23.01 -4.06 16.82
N GLY A 33 23.35 -4.09 18.11
CA GLY A 33 22.63 -4.91 19.09
C GLY A 33 21.24 -4.34 19.33
N LEU A 34 20.22 -5.18 19.15
CA LEU A 34 18.83 -4.93 19.50
C LEU A 34 18.59 -5.39 20.95
N PHE A 35 17.35 -5.30 21.43
CA PHE A 35 17.00 -5.68 22.80
C PHE A 35 16.37 -7.07 22.83
N GLN A 36 16.63 -7.81 23.91
CA GLN A 36 15.95 -9.06 24.20
C GLN A 36 14.43 -8.83 24.18
N GLU A 37 13.66 -9.86 23.80
CA GLU A 37 12.19 -9.82 23.78
C GLU A 37 11.54 -8.97 22.68
N THR A 38 12.31 -8.17 21.93
CA THR A 38 11.73 -7.36 20.85
C THR A 38 11.29 -8.17 19.63
N LEU A 39 11.94 -9.32 19.39
CA LEU A 39 11.77 -10.16 18.20
C LEU A 39 11.58 -11.66 18.51
N ASN A 40 10.98 -12.02 19.66
CA ASN A 40 10.87 -13.42 20.11
C ASN A 40 10.08 -14.35 19.18
N PHE A 41 9.33 -13.79 18.22
CA PHE A 41 8.62 -14.55 17.20
C PHE A 41 9.53 -15.13 16.12
N LEU A 42 10.79 -14.72 16.07
CA LEU A 42 11.81 -15.26 15.18
C LEU A 42 12.63 -16.28 15.97
N THR A 43 12.72 -17.51 15.45
CA THR A 43 13.28 -18.66 16.19
C THR A 43 14.57 -19.23 15.59
N GLU A 44 14.97 -18.78 14.40
CA GLU A 44 16.19 -19.28 13.74
C GLU A 44 17.41 -18.42 14.11
N GLU A 45 18.56 -19.07 14.25
CA GLU A 45 19.81 -18.42 14.71
C GLU A 45 20.38 -17.42 13.70
N HIS A 46 20.23 -17.69 12.41
CA HIS A 46 20.72 -16.82 11.33
C HIS A 46 19.63 -16.60 10.30
N LEU A 47 19.16 -15.37 10.19
CA LEU A 47 18.05 -15.00 9.32
C LEU A 47 18.43 -13.85 8.41
N THR A 48 17.95 -13.92 7.17
CA THR A 48 17.96 -12.78 6.24
C THR A 48 16.51 -12.37 6.00
N ILE A 49 16.13 -11.22 6.53
CA ILE A 49 14.74 -10.76 6.55
C ILE A 49 14.60 -9.47 5.74
N SER A 50 13.65 -9.43 4.81
CA SER A 50 13.26 -8.19 4.14
C SER A 50 12.77 -7.19 5.18
N SER A 51 13.30 -5.97 5.14
CA SER A 51 13.06 -4.94 6.15
C SER A 51 12.87 -3.58 5.52
N GLN A 52 12.16 -2.71 6.22
CA GLN A 52 12.08 -1.29 5.88
C GLN A 52 12.90 -0.47 6.85
N LEU A 53 13.73 0.42 6.32
CA LEU A 53 14.26 1.54 7.09
C LEU A 53 13.53 2.81 6.67
N ILE A 54 12.95 3.51 7.64
CA ILE A 54 12.32 4.81 7.45
C ILE A 54 13.26 5.87 8.02
N TYR A 55 13.58 6.88 7.21
CA TYR A 55 14.32 8.06 7.66
C TYR A 55 13.70 9.30 7.03
N LYS A 56 13.29 10.26 7.89
CA LYS A 56 12.46 11.40 7.49
C LYS A 56 11.20 10.90 6.76
N ASN A 57 11.01 11.29 5.51
CA ASN A 57 9.86 10.93 4.67
C ASN A 57 10.26 9.99 3.53
N ARG A 58 11.29 9.17 3.72
CA ARG A 58 11.75 8.17 2.76
C ARG A 58 11.73 6.78 3.39
N VAL A 59 11.45 5.79 2.57
CA VAL A 59 11.54 4.37 2.90
C VAL A 59 12.64 3.72 2.06
N PHE A 60 13.42 2.85 2.68
CA PHE A 60 14.45 2.04 2.04
C PHE A 60 14.09 0.57 2.25
N ASP A 61 13.92 -0.19 1.17
CA ASP A 61 13.77 -1.64 1.24
C ASP A 61 15.15 -2.31 1.31
N LEU A 62 15.43 -2.94 2.44
CA LEU A 62 16.75 -3.41 2.83
C LEU A 62 16.69 -4.85 3.36
N LEU A 63 17.86 -5.43 3.62
CA LEU A 63 18.00 -6.70 4.33
C LEU A 63 18.38 -6.47 5.80
N SER A 64 17.65 -7.10 6.70
CA SER A 64 18.11 -7.36 8.07
C SER A 64 18.78 -8.71 8.11
N LEU A 65 20.10 -8.69 8.18
CA LEU A 65 20.92 -9.85 8.47
C LEU A 65 20.95 -10.02 9.98
N LEU A 66 20.10 -10.90 10.50
CA LEU A 66 19.77 -11.02 11.90
C LEU A 66 20.44 -12.27 12.48
N ASP A 67 21.16 -12.08 13.58
CA ASP A 67 21.72 -13.19 14.35
C ASP A 67 21.04 -13.27 15.72
N PHE A 68 20.48 -14.43 16.05
CA PHE A 68 20.10 -14.84 17.39
C PHE A 68 21.17 -15.78 17.91
N ILE A 69 21.84 -15.40 19.00
CA ILE A 69 22.82 -16.29 19.63
C ILE A 69 22.11 -17.04 20.75
N ARG A 70 21.90 -18.34 20.56
CA ARG A 70 21.50 -19.23 21.65
C ARG A 70 22.74 -19.55 22.49
N ASN A 71 22.65 -19.30 23.79
CA ASN A 71 23.66 -19.73 24.74
C ASN A 71 23.63 -21.25 24.91
N PRO A 72 24.74 -21.88 25.34
CA PRO A 72 24.78 -23.33 25.60
C PRO A 72 23.76 -23.83 26.63
N ASP A 73 23.31 -22.96 27.54
CA ASP A 73 22.27 -23.23 28.54
C ASP A 73 20.84 -23.17 27.98
N GLY A 74 20.69 -22.92 26.67
CA GLY A 74 19.41 -22.81 25.99
C GLY A 74 18.74 -21.44 26.04
N THR A 75 19.29 -20.48 26.80
CA THR A 75 18.82 -19.08 26.82
C THR A 75 19.24 -18.33 25.55
N TYR A 76 18.54 -17.27 25.17
CA TYR A 76 18.88 -16.47 23.99
C TYR A 76 19.51 -15.14 24.38
N ARG A 77 20.61 -14.77 23.73
CA ARG A 77 21.17 -13.42 23.81
C ARG A 77 20.30 -12.44 23.04
N SER A 78 20.45 -11.16 23.35
CA SER A 78 19.78 -10.10 22.60
C SER A 78 20.12 -10.20 21.10
N PRO A 79 19.12 -10.07 20.21
CA PRO A 79 19.35 -10.16 18.77
C PRO A 79 20.25 -9.01 18.27
N LYS A 80 20.91 -9.22 17.13
CA LYS A 80 21.70 -8.18 16.47
C LYS A 80 21.47 -8.20 14.96
N ILE A 81 21.43 -7.02 14.36
CA ILE A 81 21.49 -6.87 12.89
C ILE A 81 22.91 -6.50 12.48
N ARG A 82 23.42 -7.05 11.37
CA ARG A 82 24.81 -6.86 10.91
C ARG A 82 24.93 -6.21 9.54
N THR A 83 26.12 -5.71 9.22
CA THR A 83 26.43 -5.09 7.93
C THR A 83 26.38 -6.08 6.76
N GLY A 84 26.70 -7.35 7.00
CA GLY A 84 26.76 -8.38 5.95
C GLY A 84 28.02 -8.34 5.09
N THR A 85 28.31 -9.49 4.48
CA THR A 85 29.27 -9.64 3.36
C THR A 85 28.58 -9.38 2.02
N GLU A 86 29.31 -9.10 0.94
CA GLU A 86 28.69 -8.85 -0.38
C GLU A 86 27.83 -10.02 -0.88
N THR A 87 28.19 -11.27 -0.54
CA THR A 87 27.40 -12.45 -0.91
C THR A 87 26.05 -12.52 -0.19
N GLU A 88 25.96 -12.00 1.03
CA GLU A 88 24.73 -11.99 1.84
C GLU A 88 23.82 -10.81 1.49
N LEU A 89 24.34 -9.83 0.76
CA LEU A 89 23.58 -8.69 0.24
C LEU A 89 22.91 -8.99 -1.11
N CYS A 90 22.80 -10.26 -1.48
CA CYS A 90 22.15 -10.67 -2.71
C CYS A 90 20.81 -11.35 -2.40
N TYR A 91 19.74 -10.85 -3.01
CA TYR A 91 18.44 -11.53 -3.05
C TYR A 91 18.16 -11.93 -4.50
N GLY A 92 18.36 -13.22 -4.81
CA GLY A 92 18.44 -13.68 -6.19
C GLY A 92 19.60 -13.00 -6.93
N ASN A 93 19.32 -12.33 -8.04
CA ASN A 93 20.32 -11.61 -8.85
C ASN A 93 20.44 -10.12 -8.49
N LEU A 94 19.73 -9.66 -7.45
CA LEU A 94 19.66 -8.26 -7.06
C LEU A 94 20.51 -8.02 -5.82
N ARG A 95 21.38 -7.01 -5.87
CA ARG A 95 22.11 -6.53 -4.70
C ARG A 95 21.21 -5.60 -3.89
N ILE A 96 20.99 -5.91 -2.62
CA ILE A 96 20.16 -5.17 -1.68
C ILE A 96 21.01 -4.83 -0.45
N ASN A 97 21.08 -3.56 -0.09
CA ASN A 97 21.89 -3.11 1.05
C ASN A 97 21.32 -3.61 2.39
N SER A 98 22.14 -3.65 3.44
CA SER A 98 21.67 -3.99 4.79
C SER A 98 21.22 -2.77 5.57
N VAL A 99 20.32 -2.97 6.53
CA VAL A 99 19.85 -1.90 7.44
C VAL A 99 21.02 -1.19 8.12
N VAL A 100 22.04 -1.95 8.58
CA VAL A 100 23.19 -1.36 9.27
C VAL A 100 24.06 -0.51 8.34
N ARG A 101 24.31 -0.98 7.11
CA ARG A 101 25.09 -0.20 6.12
C ARG A 101 24.35 1.09 5.75
N GLU A 102 23.06 1.00 5.45
CA GLU A 102 22.26 2.18 5.08
C GLU A 102 22.19 3.21 6.22
N ILE A 103 22.03 2.77 7.48
CA ILE A 103 22.10 3.68 8.64
C ILE A 103 23.44 4.42 8.65
N ARG A 104 24.56 3.71 8.45
CA ARG A 104 25.91 4.31 8.46
C ARG A 104 26.09 5.32 7.33
N ASP A 105 25.57 5.01 6.15
CA ASP A 105 25.59 5.90 4.99
C ASP A 105 24.77 7.19 5.27
N ILE A 106 23.59 7.06 5.91
CA ILE A 106 22.72 8.21 6.24
C ILE A 106 23.34 9.17 7.27
N VAL A 107 24.03 8.63 8.28
CA VAL A 107 24.60 9.40 9.38
C VAL A 107 25.97 10.00 9.05
N GLN A 108 26.62 9.55 7.99
CA GLN A 108 27.92 10.05 7.57
C GLN A 108 27.88 11.59 7.43
N GLY A 109 28.82 12.28 8.08
CA GLY A 109 28.88 13.75 8.09
C GLY A 109 27.88 14.46 9.03
N LYS A 110 27.14 13.73 9.88
CA LYS A 110 26.15 14.28 10.84
C LYS A 110 26.40 13.77 12.27
N GLU A 111 27.63 13.94 12.74
CA GLU A 111 28.13 13.30 13.96
C GLU A 111 27.81 14.05 15.26
N TYR A 112 27.24 15.26 15.16
CA TYR A 112 27.02 16.19 16.26
C TYR A 112 25.65 16.04 16.94
N VAL A 113 24.81 15.13 16.47
CA VAL A 113 23.48 14.86 17.05
C VAL A 113 23.38 13.46 17.61
N ASP A 114 22.59 13.29 18.67
CA ASP A 114 22.24 11.96 19.18
C ASP A 114 21.29 11.26 18.21
N TRP A 115 21.69 10.10 17.71
CA TRP A 115 20.90 9.26 16.81
C TRP A 115 20.15 8.16 17.56
N TYR A 116 18.94 7.85 17.09
CA TYR A 116 18.05 6.86 17.67
C TYR A 116 17.54 5.90 16.60
N LEU A 117 17.45 4.64 16.97
CA LEU A 117 16.82 3.58 16.18
C LEU A 117 15.63 3.05 16.96
N LEU A 118 14.44 3.12 16.35
CA LEU A 118 13.24 2.43 16.80
C LEU A 118 12.98 1.24 15.88
N TRP A 119 12.55 0.11 16.43
CA TRP A 119 12.18 -1.06 15.63
C TRP A 119 10.98 -1.82 16.18
N LEU A 120 10.29 -2.52 15.27
CA LEU A 120 9.19 -3.43 15.58
C LEU A 120 9.13 -4.56 14.56
N GLY A 121 8.61 -5.71 15.00
CA GLY A 121 8.23 -6.81 14.13
C GLY A 121 6.75 -6.76 13.78
N LEU A 122 6.43 -6.99 12.50
CA LEU A 122 5.06 -7.08 12.02
C LEU A 122 4.56 -8.53 12.02
N GLU A 123 3.25 -8.73 12.01
CA GLU A 123 2.65 -10.07 11.82
C GLU A 123 3.07 -10.74 10.50
N SER A 124 3.51 -9.94 9.52
CA SER A 124 4.14 -10.40 8.28
C SER A 124 5.50 -11.07 8.46
N SER A 125 6.04 -11.07 9.69
CA SER A 125 7.43 -11.39 10.04
C SER A 125 8.46 -10.40 9.50
N GLU A 126 8.00 -9.28 8.93
CA GLU A 126 8.85 -8.18 8.48
C GLU A 126 9.33 -7.32 9.64
N LEU A 127 10.52 -6.74 9.50
CA LEU A 127 11.04 -5.76 10.44
C LEU A 127 10.94 -4.35 9.87
N VAL A 128 10.39 -3.44 10.68
CA VAL A 128 10.36 -2.01 10.37
C VAL A 128 11.29 -1.29 11.34
N PHE A 129 12.13 -0.43 10.78
CA PHE A 129 13.04 0.44 11.50
C PHE A 129 12.70 1.89 11.22
N LEU A 130 12.75 2.74 12.24
CA LEU A 130 12.67 4.19 12.13
C LEU A 130 13.96 4.78 12.70
N LEU A 131 14.75 5.40 11.82
CA LEU A 131 15.93 6.16 12.19
C LEU A 131 15.56 7.64 12.35
N PHE A 132 15.98 8.24 13.45
CA PHE A 132 15.73 9.65 13.76
C PHE A 132 16.83 10.19 14.67
N ASN A 133 16.88 11.50 14.87
CA ASN A 133 17.87 12.14 15.73
C ASN A 133 17.22 13.14 16.68
N SER A 134 17.96 13.53 17.71
CA SER A 134 17.52 14.45 18.78
C SER A 134 16.92 15.77 18.31
N GLU A 135 17.23 16.23 17.10
CA GLU A 135 16.72 17.50 16.53
C GLU A 135 15.52 17.31 15.60
N SER A 136 15.08 16.07 15.38
CA SER A 136 14.00 15.75 14.44
C SER A 136 12.59 15.93 15.02
N ALA A 137 11.61 16.18 14.14
CA ALA A 137 10.20 16.20 14.50
C ALA A 137 9.74 14.82 15.01
N GLU A 138 10.32 13.74 14.50
CA GLU A 138 10.11 12.38 14.96
C GLU A 138 10.53 12.21 16.42
N PHE A 139 11.70 12.73 16.82
CA PHE A 139 12.16 12.68 18.21
C PHE A 139 11.18 13.38 19.16
N THR A 140 10.72 14.57 18.77
CA THR A 140 9.73 15.33 19.57
C THR A 140 8.42 14.56 19.68
N SER A 141 7.90 14.05 18.56
CA SER A 141 6.64 13.30 18.52
C SER A 141 6.69 12.03 19.37
N ILE A 142 7.78 11.26 19.25
CA ILE A 142 7.97 10.02 20.01
C ILE A 142 8.15 10.34 21.50
N SER A 143 8.95 11.35 21.85
CA SER A 143 9.18 11.76 23.25
C SER A 143 7.89 12.24 23.92
N ASN A 144 7.00 12.92 23.19
CA ASN A 144 5.68 13.30 23.71
C ASN A 144 4.79 12.09 24.01
N ILE A 145 4.95 10.98 23.29
CA ILE A 145 4.19 9.76 23.49
C ILE A 145 4.78 8.90 24.61
N VAL A 146 6.11 8.76 24.64
CA VAL A 146 6.78 7.76 25.49
C VAL A 146 7.51 8.37 26.68
N GLY A 147 7.55 9.69 26.80
CA GLY A 147 8.41 10.42 27.74
C GLY A 147 9.88 10.38 27.35
N ASN A 148 10.78 10.63 28.30
CA ASN A 148 12.23 10.59 28.07
C ASN A 148 12.68 9.25 27.44
N ILE A 149 13.29 9.27 26.27
CA ILE A 149 13.72 8.07 25.54
C ILE A 149 14.94 7.42 26.23
N GLY A 150 15.88 8.22 26.75
CA GLY A 150 17.13 7.73 27.34
C GLY A 150 17.99 6.94 26.37
N ALA A 151 18.85 6.06 26.90
CA ALA A 151 19.72 5.21 26.08
C ALA A 151 19.01 3.96 25.52
N ARG A 152 18.06 3.41 26.27
CA ARG A 152 17.32 2.19 25.94
C ARG A 152 15.89 2.30 26.47
N LYS A 153 14.90 1.94 25.65
CA LYS A 153 13.49 1.88 26.03
C LYS A 153 12.78 0.75 25.30
N GLN A 154 11.95 0.00 26.02
CA GLN A 154 11.09 -1.05 25.47
C GLN A 154 9.63 -0.72 25.81
N ILE A 155 8.73 -0.93 24.85
CA ILE A 155 7.31 -0.62 24.98
C ILE A 155 6.53 -1.85 24.53
N ASP A 156 6.01 -2.58 25.52
CA ASP A 156 5.15 -3.75 25.31
C ASP A 156 3.68 -3.35 25.18
N LYS A 157 2.82 -4.33 24.89
CA LYS A 157 1.37 -4.14 24.70
C LYS A 157 0.62 -3.74 25.98
N ALA A 158 1.18 -4.01 27.16
CA ALA A 158 0.58 -3.64 28.44
C ALA A 158 0.83 -2.16 28.79
N SER A 159 1.84 -1.53 28.19
CA SER A 159 2.13 -0.10 28.36
C SER A 159 1.00 0.78 27.81
N GLY A 160 0.58 1.78 28.60
CA GLY A 160 -0.36 2.82 28.15
C GLY A 160 0.15 3.62 26.94
N ASN A 161 1.47 3.65 26.72
CA ASN A 161 2.11 4.36 25.61
C ASN A 161 2.12 3.54 24.31
N PHE A 162 1.79 2.25 24.38
CA PHE A 162 1.87 1.35 23.22
C PHE A 162 0.90 1.77 22.11
N ARG A 163 -0.39 1.91 22.43
CA ARG A 163 -1.42 2.26 21.43
C ARG A 163 -1.15 3.59 20.73
N PRO A 164 -0.85 4.70 21.45
CA PRO A 164 -0.50 5.96 20.79
C PRO A 164 0.75 5.85 19.91
N LEU A 165 1.78 5.11 20.34
CA LEU A 165 3.00 4.94 19.55
C LEU A 165 2.72 4.13 18.28
N ILE A 166 1.92 3.06 18.35
CA ILE A 166 1.51 2.30 17.18
C ILE A 166 0.69 3.15 16.22
N ALA A 167 -0.22 3.99 16.71
CA ALA A 167 -0.98 4.89 15.85
C ALA A 167 -0.04 5.86 15.08
N PHE A 168 0.94 6.44 15.76
CA PHE A 168 1.96 7.28 15.14
C PHE A 168 2.78 6.51 14.09
N LEU A 169 3.30 5.34 14.44
CA LEU A 169 4.13 4.53 13.54
C LEU A 169 3.34 4.05 12.32
N ASN A 170 2.10 3.60 12.49
CA ASN A 170 1.25 3.18 11.38
C ASN A 170 1.00 4.34 10.41
N LYS A 171 0.68 5.54 10.91
CA LYS A 171 0.54 6.72 10.05
C LYS A 171 1.82 7.03 9.28
N LYS A 172 2.99 6.89 9.93
CA LYS A 172 4.29 7.12 9.30
C LYS A 172 4.60 6.08 8.21
N ILE A 173 4.39 4.79 8.51
CA ILE A 173 4.62 3.69 7.58
C ILE A 173 3.64 3.81 6.39
N GLU A 174 2.38 4.13 6.65
CA GLU A 174 1.39 4.31 5.59
C GLU A 174 1.74 5.49 4.68
N PHE A 175 2.17 6.61 5.26
CA PHE A 175 2.58 7.79 4.49
C PHE A 175 3.75 7.51 3.54
N VAL A 176 4.82 6.85 4.03
CA VAL A 176 6.01 6.60 3.19
C VAL A 176 5.81 5.49 2.15
N ASN A 177 4.75 4.70 2.28
CA ASN A 177 4.45 3.58 1.38
C ASN A 177 3.20 3.82 0.51
N ILE A 178 2.70 5.05 0.47
CA ILE A 178 1.45 5.37 -0.24
C ILE A 178 1.52 4.99 -1.72
N GLU A 179 2.60 5.35 -2.41
CA GLU A 179 2.80 5.04 -3.83
C GLU A 179 2.84 3.53 -4.07
N TYR A 180 3.49 2.78 -3.17
CA TYR A 180 3.52 1.32 -3.25
C TYR A 180 2.14 0.70 -3.07
N TYR A 181 1.32 1.23 -2.16
CA TYR A 181 -0.03 0.73 -1.96
C TYR A 181 -0.98 1.11 -3.11
N GLU A 182 -0.78 2.27 -3.73
CA GLU A 182 -1.45 2.66 -4.97
C GLU A 182 -1.09 1.68 -6.12
N GLU A 183 0.20 1.35 -6.28
CA GLU A 183 0.66 0.36 -7.26
C GLU A 183 0.04 -1.03 -7.02
N LEU A 184 -0.04 -1.46 -5.76
CA LEU A 184 -0.66 -2.74 -5.40
C LEU A 184 -2.15 -2.79 -5.73
N GLU A 185 -2.88 -1.69 -5.55
CA GLU A 185 -4.30 -1.62 -5.91
C GLU A 185 -4.47 -1.78 -7.44
N ILE A 186 -3.66 -1.10 -8.23
CA ILE A 186 -3.65 -1.27 -9.70
C ILE A 186 -3.28 -2.71 -10.07
N PHE A 187 -2.23 -3.25 -9.44
CA PHE A 187 -1.74 -4.60 -9.67
C PHE A 187 -2.82 -5.65 -9.40
N SER A 188 -3.57 -5.51 -8.31
CA SER A 188 -4.68 -6.41 -7.94
C SER A 188 -5.79 -6.45 -8.99
N GLN A 189 -5.94 -5.38 -9.77
CA GLN A 189 -6.92 -5.28 -10.84
C GLN A 189 -6.42 -5.89 -12.15
N ILE A 190 -5.15 -5.70 -12.52
CA ILE A 190 -4.60 -6.16 -13.80
C ILE A 190 -4.04 -7.58 -13.77
N GLY A 191 -3.67 -8.11 -12.60
CA GLY A 191 -3.10 -9.46 -12.45
C GLY A 191 -1.69 -9.62 -13.02
N GLY A 192 -0.88 -8.55 -13.01
CA GLY A 192 0.49 -8.55 -13.57
C GLY A 192 1.50 -9.35 -12.72
N GLU A 193 2.76 -9.44 -13.17
CA GLU A 193 3.83 -10.17 -12.46
C GLU A 193 4.90 -9.25 -11.82
N LYS A 194 4.95 -7.95 -12.17
CA LYS A 194 6.01 -7.05 -11.72
C LYS A 194 5.47 -5.76 -11.10
N LEU A 195 5.72 -5.60 -9.79
CA LEU A 195 5.66 -4.32 -9.10
C LEU A 195 6.87 -3.50 -9.55
N LEU A 196 6.68 -2.21 -9.87
CA LEU A 196 7.75 -1.36 -10.40
C LEU A 196 8.46 -0.54 -9.31
N GLY A 197 7.83 -0.33 -8.14
CA GLY A 197 8.41 0.46 -7.05
C GLY A 197 9.28 -0.29 -6.03
N ARG A 198 9.06 -1.59 -5.80
CA ARG A 198 9.77 -2.36 -4.75
C ARG A 198 10.61 -3.52 -5.27
N ILE A 199 11.84 -3.61 -4.76
CA ILE A 199 12.84 -4.64 -5.12
C ILE A 199 12.45 -6.03 -4.58
N ILE A 200 11.77 -6.10 -3.43
CA ILE A 200 11.29 -7.36 -2.83
C ILE A 200 9.76 -7.35 -2.78
N PRO A 201 9.07 -8.03 -3.72
CA PRO A 201 7.62 -8.20 -3.69
C PRO A 201 7.18 -9.04 -2.48
N ARG A 202 6.23 -8.55 -1.70
CA ARG A 202 5.73 -9.29 -0.52
C ARG A 202 4.45 -10.03 -0.91
N ARG A 203 4.50 -11.37 -0.96
CA ARG A 203 3.33 -12.20 -1.30
C ARG A 203 2.10 -11.88 -0.45
N ARG A 204 2.30 -11.61 0.85
CA ARG A 204 1.22 -11.20 1.77
C ARG A 204 0.61 -9.84 1.39
N ASP A 205 1.38 -8.92 0.83
CA ASP A 205 0.88 -7.62 0.39
C ASP A 205 -0.03 -7.78 -0.83
N ILE A 206 0.31 -8.69 -1.75
CA ILE A 206 -0.55 -9.02 -2.91
C ILE A 206 -1.86 -9.67 -2.45
N GLU A 207 -1.80 -10.69 -1.59
CA GLU A 207 -2.99 -11.36 -1.06
C GLU A 207 -3.89 -10.41 -0.25
N LYS A 208 -3.29 -9.45 0.46
CA LYS A 208 -4.01 -8.40 1.17
C LYS A 208 -4.59 -7.35 0.23
N ALA A 209 -3.83 -6.90 -0.77
CA ALA A 209 -4.29 -5.96 -1.78
C ALA A 209 -5.49 -6.51 -2.54
N ASN A 210 -5.46 -7.79 -2.91
CA ASN A 210 -6.59 -8.48 -3.55
C ASN A 210 -7.85 -8.50 -2.67
N ARG A 211 -7.71 -8.64 -1.35
CA ARG A 211 -8.84 -8.58 -0.41
C ARG A 211 -9.39 -7.15 -0.29
N LEU A 212 -8.50 -6.18 -0.04
CA LEU A 212 -8.87 -4.78 0.09
C LEU A 212 -9.52 -4.25 -1.20
N PHE A 213 -9.03 -4.65 -2.37
CA PHE A 213 -9.60 -4.28 -3.66
C PHE A 213 -11.09 -4.66 -3.75
N LYS A 214 -11.44 -5.89 -3.36
CA LYS A 214 -12.84 -6.35 -3.35
C LYS A 214 -13.70 -5.56 -2.37
N GLU A 215 -13.18 -5.30 -1.18
CA GLU A 215 -13.88 -4.51 -0.16
C GLU A 215 -14.10 -3.05 -0.63
N VAL A 216 -13.11 -2.46 -1.30
CA VAL A 216 -13.18 -1.10 -1.86
C VAL A 216 -14.18 -1.02 -3.01
N GLY A 217 -14.21 -2.04 -3.88
CA GLY A 217 -15.22 -2.17 -4.93
C GLY A 217 -16.64 -2.15 -4.35
N LEU A 218 -16.93 -3.07 -3.43
CA LEU A 218 -18.25 -3.19 -2.79
C LEU A 218 -18.66 -1.89 -2.07
N LYS A 219 -17.77 -1.31 -1.26
CA LYS A 219 -18.06 -0.03 -0.58
C LYS A 219 -18.37 1.10 -1.57
N GLY A 220 -17.69 1.12 -2.71
CA GLY A 220 -17.95 2.11 -3.74
C GLY A 220 -19.31 1.91 -4.43
N GLU A 221 -19.72 0.67 -4.67
CA GLU A 221 -21.09 0.37 -5.14
C GLU A 221 -22.14 0.79 -4.11
N GLU A 222 -21.93 0.51 -2.82
CA GLU A 222 -22.83 0.95 -1.73
C GLU A 222 -22.93 2.49 -1.64
N LEU A 223 -21.79 3.19 -1.78
CA LEU A 223 -21.76 4.65 -1.82
C LEU A 223 -22.52 5.20 -3.03
N LEU A 224 -22.36 4.57 -4.21
CA LEU A 224 -23.08 4.97 -5.41
C LEU A 224 -24.58 4.70 -5.27
N TYR A 225 -24.98 3.57 -4.69
CA TYR A 225 -26.37 3.28 -4.36
C TYR A 225 -27.00 4.39 -3.50
N ASN A 226 -26.33 4.79 -2.42
CA ASN A 226 -26.81 5.86 -1.54
C ASN A 226 -26.90 7.21 -2.26
N TYR A 227 -25.95 7.50 -3.13
CA TYR A 227 -25.99 8.69 -3.99
C TYR A 227 -27.19 8.65 -4.95
N LEU A 228 -27.42 7.54 -5.64
CA LEU A 228 -28.55 7.37 -6.56
C LEU A 228 -29.90 7.42 -5.85
N GLU A 229 -30.02 6.89 -4.63
CA GLU A 229 -31.20 7.08 -3.77
C GLU A 229 -31.48 8.56 -3.51
N GLN A 230 -30.45 9.36 -3.24
CA GLN A 230 -30.60 10.82 -3.07
C GLN A 230 -31.01 11.50 -4.39
N GLN A 231 -30.44 11.08 -5.53
CA GLN A 231 -30.83 11.60 -6.85
C GLN A 231 -32.30 11.27 -7.17
N LYS A 232 -32.77 10.07 -6.83
CA LYS A 232 -34.17 9.64 -6.98
C LYS A 232 -35.11 10.46 -6.10
N ARG A 233 -34.79 10.63 -4.82
CA ARG A 233 -35.59 11.46 -3.89
C ARG A 233 -35.65 12.93 -4.32
N SER A 234 -34.57 13.43 -4.91
CA SER A 234 -34.49 14.80 -5.44
C SER A 234 -35.13 14.95 -6.82
N SER A 235 -35.73 13.88 -7.37
CA SER A 235 -36.33 13.86 -8.71
C SER A 235 -35.35 14.21 -9.85
N ASN A 236 -34.05 13.94 -9.68
CA ASN A 236 -33.04 14.07 -10.73
C ASN A 236 -33.01 12.84 -11.65
N ILE A 237 -33.38 11.68 -11.11
CA ILE A 237 -33.60 10.43 -11.85
C ILE A 237 -34.97 9.87 -11.47
N LYS A 238 -35.53 9.01 -12.33
CA LYS A 238 -36.83 8.37 -12.07
C LYS A 238 -36.67 7.16 -11.16
N ASP A 239 -35.73 6.27 -11.50
CA ASP A 239 -35.45 5.06 -10.74
C ASP A 239 -34.07 4.49 -11.08
N PHE A 240 -33.61 3.49 -10.35
CA PHE A 240 -32.41 2.73 -10.69
C PHE A 240 -32.43 1.29 -10.13
N ILE A 241 -31.64 0.40 -10.72
CA ILE A 241 -31.46 -0.99 -10.31
C ILE A 241 -29.98 -1.24 -10.07
N TRP A 242 -29.64 -1.88 -8.94
CA TRP A 242 -28.28 -2.36 -8.66
C TRP A 242 -28.18 -3.85 -8.99
N MET A 243 -27.44 -4.17 -10.04
CA MET A 243 -27.38 -5.54 -10.59
C MET A 243 -26.67 -6.52 -9.67
N ASN A 244 -25.63 -6.06 -8.96
CA ASN A 244 -24.77 -6.90 -8.13
C ASN A 244 -25.17 -6.95 -6.65
N GLN A 245 -26.32 -6.38 -6.25
CA GLN A 245 -26.73 -6.21 -4.85
C GLN A 245 -26.70 -7.51 -4.03
N SER A 246 -27.09 -8.65 -4.63
CA SER A 246 -27.14 -9.95 -3.94
C SER A 246 -25.95 -10.85 -4.26
N LYS A 247 -25.38 -10.72 -5.47
CA LYS A 247 -24.26 -11.52 -5.98
C LYS A 247 -23.75 -10.89 -7.28
N GLU A 248 -22.43 -10.97 -7.51
CA GLU A 248 -21.81 -10.56 -8.77
C GLU A 248 -22.37 -11.39 -9.94
N VAL A 249 -23.01 -10.70 -10.90
CA VAL A 249 -23.71 -11.32 -12.05
C VAL A 249 -22.79 -11.42 -13.28
N GLY A 250 -21.66 -10.70 -13.27
CA GLY A 250 -20.71 -10.66 -14.36
C GLY A 250 -21.14 -9.77 -15.54
N LEU A 251 -22.05 -8.83 -15.29
CA LEU A 251 -22.43 -7.80 -16.26
C LEU A 251 -21.32 -6.73 -16.38
N PRO A 252 -21.16 -6.09 -17.55
CA PRO A 252 -20.13 -5.06 -17.77
C PRO A 252 -20.52 -3.68 -17.18
N TYR A 253 -21.45 -3.66 -16.23
CA TYR A 253 -21.93 -2.49 -15.51
C TYR A 253 -22.57 -2.95 -14.19
N ASP A 254 -22.68 -2.02 -13.24
CA ASP A 254 -23.21 -2.30 -11.90
C ASP A 254 -24.66 -1.84 -11.74
N PHE A 255 -25.05 -0.76 -12.42
CA PHE A 255 -26.34 -0.11 -12.27
C PHE A 255 -27.03 0.18 -13.61
N GLU A 256 -28.35 0.04 -13.63
CA GLU A 256 -29.22 0.63 -14.66
C GLU A 256 -29.97 1.82 -14.05
N ILE A 257 -29.84 3.00 -14.65
CA ILE A 257 -30.48 4.23 -14.20
C ILE A 257 -31.57 4.58 -15.20
N THR A 258 -32.82 4.67 -14.72
CA THR A 258 -33.94 5.17 -15.51
C THR A 258 -34.04 6.68 -15.34
N THR A 259 -33.83 7.42 -16.42
CA THR A 259 -33.94 8.88 -16.41
C THR A 259 -35.40 9.34 -16.37
N LEU A 260 -35.62 10.64 -16.17
CA LEU A 260 -36.97 11.22 -16.14
C LEU A 260 -37.73 11.05 -17.46
N ASN A 261 -37.04 10.90 -18.60
CA ASN A 261 -37.66 10.68 -19.90
C ASN A 261 -37.89 9.18 -20.22
N ASN A 262 -37.64 8.29 -19.25
CA ASN A 262 -37.67 6.83 -19.38
C ASN A 262 -36.57 6.22 -20.26
N SER A 263 -35.49 6.96 -20.57
CA SER A 263 -34.29 6.35 -21.13
C SER A 263 -33.52 5.58 -20.05
N VAL A 264 -32.83 4.53 -20.47
CA VAL A 264 -31.96 3.74 -19.59
C VAL A 264 -30.51 4.15 -19.85
N MET A 265 -29.80 4.47 -18.77
CA MET A 265 -28.37 4.68 -18.73
C MET A 265 -27.72 3.53 -17.96
N PHE A 266 -26.61 3.01 -18.47
CA PHE A 266 -25.78 2.04 -17.77
C PHE A 266 -24.71 2.77 -16.98
N SER A 267 -24.43 2.30 -15.77
CA SER A 267 -23.49 2.93 -14.88
C SER A 267 -22.62 1.90 -14.18
N ASP A 268 -21.36 2.24 -14.01
CA ASP A 268 -20.35 1.37 -13.42
C ASP A 268 -19.53 2.15 -12.37
N ALA A 269 -19.35 1.53 -11.21
CA ALA A 269 -18.71 2.12 -10.04
C ALA A 269 -17.22 1.78 -10.04
N LYS A 270 -16.37 2.75 -10.41
CA LYS A 270 -14.91 2.56 -10.43
C LYS A 270 -14.26 3.18 -9.21
N SER A 271 -13.96 2.33 -8.25
CA SER A 271 -13.64 2.71 -6.88
C SER A 271 -12.15 2.63 -6.56
N THR A 272 -11.65 3.53 -5.71
CA THR A 272 -10.28 3.48 -5.18
C THR A 272 -10.22 3.99 -3.74
N SER A 273 -9.31 3.45 -2.93
CA SER A 273 -9.03 4.00 -1.60
C SER A 273 -8.29 5.33 -1.65
N TYR A 274 -7.63 5.64 -2.76
CA TYR A 274 -6.63 6.70 -2.83
C TYR A 274 -7.13 7.89 -3.64
N LYS A 275 -6.25 8.52 -4.39
CA LYS A 275 -6.50 9.75 -5.15
C LYS A 275 -7.24 9.49 -6.47
N PHE A 276 -7.89 10.53 -6.98
CA PHE A 276 -8.65 10.50 -8.23
C PHE A 276 -7.78 10.12 -9.45
N GLU A 277 -6.51 10.51 -9.43
CA GLU A 277 -5.53 10.36 -10.51
C GLU A 277 -5.14 8.89 -10.76
N LEU A 278 -5.48 7.97 -9.85
CA LEU A 278 -5.27 6.56 -10.13
C LEU A 278 -6.08 6.11 -11.35
N PRO A 279 -5.50 5.30 -12.24
CA PRO A 279 -6.15 4.89 -13.47
C PRO A 279 -7.38 4.05 -13.19
N ILE A 280 -8.36 4.14 -14.09
CA ILE A 280 -9.51 3.25 -14.14
C ILE A 280 -9.11 2.02 -14.93
N ILE A 281 -9.34 0.83 -14.38
CA ILE A 281 -9.07 -0.42 -15.08
C ILE A 281 -10.34 -0.92 -15.76
N LEU A 282 -10.28 -1.10 -17.08
CA LEU A 282 -11.40 -1.60 -17.89
C LEU A 282 -10.99 -2.87 -18.64
N SER A 283 -11.79 -3.92 -18.55
CA SER A 283 -11.64 -5.12 -19.36
C SER A 283 -12.08 -4.89 -20.80
N ALA A 284 -11.60 -5.74 -21.71
CA ALA A 284 -12.04 -5.73 -23.11
C ALA A 284 -13.56 -5.94 -23.26
N GLY A 285 -14.20 -6.71 -22.35
CA GLY A 285 -15.65 -6.90 -22.33
C GLY A 285 -16.40 -5.61 -21.98
N GLU A 286 -15.94 -4.89 -20.95
CA GLU A 286 -16.49 -3.57 -20.59
C GLU A 286 -16.29 -2.56 -21.72
N LEU A 287 -15.08 -2.47 -22.30
CA LEU A 287 -14.80 -1.56 -23.41
C LEU A 287 -15.68 -1.83 -24.64
N LYS A 288 -15.97 -3.09 -24.94
CA LYS A 288 -16.91 -3.45 -25.99
C LYS A 288 -18.32 -2.95 -25.66
N PHE A 289 -18.83 -3.24 -24.47
CA PHE A 289 -20.16 -2.81 -24.05
C PHE A 289 -20.32 -1.29 -23.99
N ILE A 290 -19.30 -0.59 -23.51
CA ILE A 290 -19.21 0.87 -23.53
C ILE A 290 -19.33 1.40 -24.96
N ASN A 291 -18.67 0.74 -25.93
CA ASN A 291 -18.74 1.17 -27.34
C ASN A 291 -20.12 0.96 -27.96
N GLU A 292 -20.83 -0.10 -27.57
CA GLU A 292 -22.19 -0.40 -28.04
C GLU A 292 -23.24 0.57 -27.44
N ASN A 293 -22.97 1.12 -26.25
CA ASN A 293 -23.92 1.98 -25.54
C ASN A 293 -23.55 3.48 -25.53
N LYS A 294 -22.31 3.83 -25.88
CA LYS A 294 -21.83 5.21 -26.11
C LYS A 294 -22.21 6.17 -24.98
N ASP A 295 -22.97 7.20 -25.32
CA ASP A 295 -23.47 8.26 -24.44
C ASP A 295 -24.45 7.76 -23.38
N ARG A 296 -24.91 6.51 -23.48
CA ARG A 296 -25.74 5.85 -22.47
C ARG A 296 -24.93 5.09 -21.41
N TYR A 297 -23.60 5.25 -21.37
CA TYR A 297 -22.74 4.59 -20.39
C TYR A 297 -21.96 5.61 -19.56
N LEU A 298 -22.05 5.49 -18.23
CA LEU A 298 -21.43 6.38 -17.27
C LEU A 298 -20.40 5.63 -16.42
N ILE A 299 -19.24 6.26 -16.18
CA ILE A 299 -18.35 5.84 -15.09
C ILE A 299 -18.55 6.77 -13.91
N HIS A 300 -18.95 6.21 -12.77
CA HIS A 300 -18.91 6.90 -11.50
C HIS A 300 -17.57 6.58 -10.83
N ARG A 301 -16.63 7.53 -10.88
CA ARG A 301 -15.30 7.39 -10.26
C ARG A 301 -15.40 7.79 -8.79
N LEU A 302 -15.37 6.78 -7.92
CA LEU A 302 -15.34 6.96 -6.47
C LEU A 302 -13.90 6.86 -5.96
N TYR A 303 -13.47 7.82 -5.14
CA TYR A 303 -12.10 7.88 -4.62
C TYR A 303 -12.08 8.36 -3.17
N SER A 304 -10.94 8.14 -2.50
CA SER A 304 -10.76 8.44 -1.08
C SER A 304 -11.81 7.75 -0.19
N ILE A 305 -12.24 6.53 -0.59
CA ILE A 305 -13.37 5.80 0.00
C ILE A 305 -13.20 5.49 1.49
N ASN A 306 -11.96 5.37 1.96
CA ASN A 306 -11.68 5.08 3.37
C ASN A 306 -11.34 6.33 4.21
N ASP A 307 -11.47 7.53 3.63
CA ASP A 307 -11.24 8.81 4.32
C ASP A 307 -12.45 9.73 4.14
N GLN A 308 -12.41 10.66 3.19
CA GLN A 308 -13.53 11.48 2.76
C GLN A 308 -13.97 11.05 1.36
N PRO A 309 -14.97 10.17 1.22
CA PRO A 309 -15.37 9.64 -0.07
C PRO A 309 -15.87 10.73 -1.00
N LYS A 310 -15.38 10.70 -2.24
CA LYS A 310 -15.70 11.67 -3.27
C LYS A 310 -16.09 10.97 -4.55
N LEU A 311 -16.89 11.65 -5.37
CA LEU A 311 -17.40 11.17 -6.65
C LEU A 311 -17.12 12.19 -7.74
N ARG A 312 -16.74 11.68 -8.92
CA ARG A 312 -16.87 12.37 -10.20
C ARG A 312 -17.47 11.43 -11.24
N VAL A 313 -18.29 11.94 -12.14
CA VAL A 313 -18.93 11.20 -13.22
C VAL A 313 -18.24 11.52 -14.54
N CYS A 314 -17.92 10.48 -15.30
CA CYS A 314 -17.43 10.59 -16.67
C CYS A 314 -18.50 10.09 -17.64
N GLU A 315 -19.00 11.00 -18.48
CA GLU A 315 -20.08 10.74 -19.44
C GLU A 315 -19.55 10.32 -20.81
N ASN A 316 -18.25 10.52 -21.08
CA ASN A 316 -17.66 10.31 -22.39
C ASN A 316 -16.55 9.23 -22.42
N ILE A 317 -16.60 8.27 -21.50
CA ILE A 317 -15.62 7.16 -21.42
C ILE A 317 -15.54 6.35 -22.72
N TYR A 318 -16.62 6.34 -23.52
CA TYR A 318 -16.67 5.66 -24.82
C TYR A 318 -15.62 6.16 -25.83
N THR A 319 -15.07 7.37 -25.64
CA THR A 319 -13.95 7.86 -26.44
C THR A 319 -12.70 6.97 -26.30
N VAL A 320 -12.51 6.33 -25.13
CA VAL A 320 -11.44 5.35 -24.91
C VAL A 320 -11.70 4.07 -25.69
N SER A 321 -12.95 3.58 -25.70
CA SER A 321 -13.30 2.36 -26.42
C SER A 321 -13.17 2.53 -27.95
N ASP A 322 -13.41 3.73 -28.48
CA ASP A 322 -13.16 4.05 -29.89
C ASP A 322 -11.68 3.90 -30.29
N ILE A 323 -10.77 4.29 -29.40
CA ILE A 323 -9.33 4.15 -29.62
C ILE A 323 -8.88 2.68 -29.46
N PHE A 324 -9.44 1.97 -28.48
CA PHE A 324 -9.03 0.62 -28.11
C PHE A 324 -9.59 -0.46 -29.06
N ASN A 325 -10.90 -0.48 -29.30
CA ASN A 325 -11.57 -1.62 -29.93
C ASN A 325 -11.04 -1.90 -31.34
N SER A 326 -10.83 -0.86 -32.15
CA SER A 326 -10.31 -1.03 -33.53
C SER A 326 -8.94 -1.73 -33.57
N LYS A 327 -8.07 -1.42 -32.61
CA LYS A 327 -6.74 -2.03 -32.48
C LYS A 327 -6.84 -3.44 -31.90
N TYR A 328 -7.66 -3.61 -30.88
CA TYR A 328 -7.87 -4.89 -30.20
C TYR A 328 -8.51 -5.94 -31.12
N ASP A 329 -9.53 -5.55 -31.89
CA ASP A 329 -10.20 -6.44 -32.85
C ASP A 329 -9.25 -6.90 -33.94
N ARG A 330 -8.43 -5.99 -34.48
CA ARG A 330 -7.40 -6.33 -35.47
C ARG A 330 -6.38 -7.33 -34.90
N PHE A 331 -5.90 -7.07 -33.68
CA PHE A 331 -4.97 -7.97 -32.99
C PHE A 331 -5.58 -9.37 -32.78
N ASN A 332 -6.80 -9.44 -32.25
CA ASN A 332 -7.52 -10.69 -32.03
C ASN A 332 -7.77 -11.46 -33.32
N GLN A 333 -8.17 -10.77 -34.40
CA GLN A 333 -8.40 -11.41 -35.70
C GLN A 333 -7.12 -12.02 -36.27
N THR A 334 -5.97 -11.34 -36.14
CA THR A 334 -4.69 -11.89 -36.57
C THR A 334 -4.34 -13.15 -35.80
N LEU A 335 -4.42 -13.12 -34.47
CA LEU A 335 -4.14 -14.30 -33.64
C LEU A 335 -5.07 -15.48 -33.94
N LYS A 336 -6.35 -15.20 -34.15
CA LYS A 336 -7.37 -16.23 -34.42
C LYS A 336 -7.11 -16.98 -35.74
N LYS A 337 -6.50 -16.32 -36.74
CA LYS A 337 -6.09 -16.98 -38.00
C LYS A 337 -5.01 -18.04 -37.77
N ASP A 338 -4.19 -17.84 -36.76
CA ASP A 338 -3.11 -18.77 -36.38
C ASP A 338 -3.57 -19.78 -35.32
N GLY A 339 -4.88 -19.86 -35.04
CA GLY A 339 -5.44 -20.76 -34.02
C GLY A 339 -5.17 -20.31 -32.58
N LEU A 340 -4.71 -19.07 -32.38
CA LEU A 340 -4.41 -18.52 -31.07
C LEU A 340 -5.61 -17.74 -30.51
N LEU A 341 -5.75 -17.74 -29.19
CA LEU A 341 -6.81 -17.03 -28.47
C LEU A 341 -6.19 -16.09 -27.44
N THR A 342 -6.81 -14.92 -27.23
CA THR A 342 -6.42 -13.98 -26.18
C THR A 342 -7.20 -14.25 -24.90
N GLY A 343 -6.50 -14.37 -23.77
CA GLY A 343 -7.09 -14.28 -22.44
C GLY A 343 -7.41 -12.84 -22.05
N GLY A 344 -8.32 -12.64 -21.08
CA GLY A 344 -8.90 -11.36 -20.70
C GLY A 344 -7.89 -10.19 -20.65
N VAL A 345 -8.02 -9.25 -21.59
CA VAL A 345 -7.21 -8.04 -21.65
C VAL A 345 -7.85 -6.97 -20.79
N LYS A 346 -7.03 -6.26 -20.00
CA LYS A 346 -7.42 -5.11 -19.20
C LYS A 346 -6.58 -3.90 -19.60
N LEU A 347 -7.22 -2.74 -19.65
CA LEU A 347 -6.65 -1.45 -20.00
C LEU A 347 -6.65 -0.55 -18.77
N ALA A 348 -5.50 0.02 -18.44
CA ALA A 348 -5.39 1.10 -17.48
C ALA A 348 -5.62 2.45 -18.18
N VAL A 349 -6.63 3.20 -17.75
CA VAL A 349 -7.04 4.46 -18.33
C VAL A 349 -6.76 5.59 -17.33
N PRO A 350 -5.73 6.42 -17.56
CA PRO A 350 -5.47 7.60 -16.73
C PRO A 350 -6.68 8.54 -16.71
N THR A 351 -7.02 9.07 -15.54
CA THR A 351 -8.17 9.97 -15.38
C THR A 351 -7.90 11.41 -15.83
N ASP A 352 -6.63 11.75 -16.11
CA ASP A 352 -6.17 13.05 -16.58
C ASP A 352 -6.03 13.16 -18.11
N LEU A 353 -6.50 12.14 -18.86
CA LEU A 353 -6.55 12.19 -20.32
C LEU A 353 -7.40 13.37 -20.78
N LYS A 354 -6.80 14.26 -21.57
CA LYS A 354 -7.41 15.55 -22.00
C LYS A 354 -8.76 15.44 -22.72
N PHE A 355 -9.08 14.28 -23.28
CA PHE A 355 -10.32 14.03 -24.00
C PHE A 355 -11.42 13.39 -23.13
N LEU A 356 -11.11 13.04 -21.87
CA LEU A 356 -12.09 12.59 -20.89
C LEU A 356 -12.64 13.81 -20.14
N ASN A 357 -13.95 13.81 -19.95
CA ASN A 357 -14.68 14.86 -19.27
C ASN A 357 -15.25 14.28 -17.98
N PHE A 358 -14.60 14.63 -16.86
CA PHE A 358 -15.15 14.40 -15.53
C PHE A 358 -15.86 15.66 -15.06
N ASP A 359 -17.03 15.48 -14.45
CA ASP A 359 -17.78 16.55 -13.82
C ASP A 359 -17.09 17.12 -12.57
N LYS A 360 -17.79 18.01 -11.86
CA LYS A 360 -17.31 18.59 -10.61
C LYS A 360 -17.32 17.54 -9.50
N GLU A 361 -16.28 17.59 -8.67
CA GLU A 361 -16.17 16.78 -7.46
C GLU A 361 -17.40 16.95 -6.54
N ILE A 362 -18.02 15.82 -6.19
CA ILE A 362 -19.11 15.71 -5.23
C ILE A 362 -18.57 15.02 -3.99
N LEU A 363 -18.70 15.67 -2.82
CA LEU A 363 -18.42 15.03 -1.54
C LEU A 363 -19.59 14.11 -1.18
N LEU A 364 -19.30 12.83 -0.95
CA LEU A 364 -20.31 11.88 -0.51
C LEU A 364 -20.38 11.91 1.01
N ASN A 365 -21.50 12.38 1.55
CA ASN A 365 -21.69 12.50 2.99
C ASN A 365 -21.51 11.14 3.66
N SER A 366 -20.48 11.02 4.50
CA SER A 366 -20.32 9.96 5.49
C SER A 366 -21.32 10.17 6.63
N ASN A 367 -22.62 10.05 6.36
CA ASN A 367 -23.65 10.09 7.40
C ASN A 367 -24.78 9.12 7.04
N ASN A 368 -24.64 7.89 7.54
CA ASN A 368 -25.54 7.33 8.55
C ASN A 368 -24.79 6.29 9.38
#